data_AF-A0ABD3ERI0-F1
#
_entry.id   AF-A0ABD3ERI0-F1
#
_cell.length_a   1.000
_cell.length_b   1.000
_cell.length_c   1.000
_cell.angle_alpha   90.00
_cell.angle_beta   90.00
_cell.angle_gamma   90.00
#
_symmetry.space_group_name_H-M   'P 1'
#
loop_
_entity.id
_entity.type
_entity.pdbx_description
1 polymer ?
#
loop_
_entity_poly.entity_id
_entity_poly.type
_entity_poly.pdbx_seq_one_letter_code
_entity_poly.pdbx_strand_id
1 'polypeptide(L)'
;MEFYKAVYRCTPSTFKTSVDDGVLFGSSEFIDLTVRQDEIVWGIQLLRESSNLAEHVERFSPGDRYSSLPLSDFCVIDVRRVDSIDDVPKERIAEDTRDCDKLFVVCYDVGLAGVVVLNSAMDT
;
A
#
# COMPACT_ATOMS: atom_id res chain seq x y z
N MET A 1 -2.63 2.33 13.25
CA MET A 1 -4.04 2.65 13.57
C MET A 1 -4.54 3.98 13.00
N GLU A 2 -3.76 5.07 13.00
CA GLU A 2 -4.27 6.36 12.50
C GLU A 2 -4.61 6.35 11.00
N PHE A 3 -3.82 5.64 10.18
CA PHE A 3 -4.15 5.45 8.77
C PHE A 3 -5.50 4.75 8.58
N TYR A 4 -5.76 3.66 9.33
CA TYR A 4 -7.08 3.01 9.33
C TYR A 4 -8.21 3.96 9.72
N LYS A 5 -8.04 4.74 10.81
CA LYS A 5 -9.07 5.71 11.23
C LYS A 5 -9.35 6.75 10.15
N ALA A 6 -8.31 7.21 9.44
CA ALA A 6 -8.45 8.12 8.32
C ALA A 6 -9.24 7.46 7.19
N VAL A 7 -8.86 6.24 6.78
CA VAL A 7 -9.59 5.49 5.74
C VAL A 7 -11.04 5.25 6.16
N TYR A 8 -11.30 4.73 7.35
CA TYR A 8 -12.66 4.53 7.88
C TYR A 8 -13.53 5.79 7.84
N ARG A 9 -12.95 6.96 8.15
CA ARG A 9 -13.69 8.24 8.15
C ARG A 9 -13.89 8.84 6.76
N CYS A 10 -12.95 8.60 5.84
CA CYS A 10 -12.95 9.19 4.51
C CYS A 10 -13.63 8.30 3.46
N THR A 11 -13.82 7.02 3.74
CA THR A 11 -14.51 6.11 2.81
C THR A 11 -16.03 6.25 3.00
N PRO A 12 -16.83 6.33 1.91
CA PRO A 12 -18.30 6.41 2.03
C PRO A 12 -18.87 5.24 2.84
N SER A 13 -20.00 5.44 3.51
CA SER A 13 -20.62 4.41 4.36
C SER A 13 -21.08 3.15 3.63
N THR A 14 -21.10 3.18 2.29
CA THR A 14 -21.34 2.01 1.43
C THR A 14 -20.14 1.07 1.39
N PHE A 15 -18.96 1.55 1.77
CA PHE A 15 -17.75 0.74 1.91
C PHE A 15 -17.56 0.31 3.37
N LYS A 16 -16.97 -0.87 3.54
CA LYS A 16 -16.53 -1.40 4.82
C LYS A 16 -15.02 -1.43 4.84
N THR A 17 -14.42 -0.89 5.89
CA THR A 17 -12.97 -0.91 6.09
C THR A 17 -12.65 -1.81 7.26
N SER A 18 -11.78 -2.79 7.08
CA SER A 18 -11.39 -3.75 8.12
C SER A 18 -9.89 -3.73 8.32
N VAL A 19 -9.46 -3.73 9.58
CA VAL A 19 -8.07 -4.10 9.90
C VAL A 19 -8.09 -5.59 10.15
N ASP A 20 -7.16 -6.31 9.55
CA ASP A 20 -6.90 -7.71 9.90
C ASP A 20 -7.96 -8.75 9.44
N ASP A 21 -8.36 -8.67 8.17
CA ASP A 21 -9.31 -9.63 7.55
C ASP A 21 -8.72 -11.03 7.29
N GLY A 22 -7.40 -11.23 7.43
CA GLY A 22 -6.74 -12.51 7.13
C GLY A 22 -7.36 -13.68 7.90
N VAL A 23 -7.71 -13.46 9.17
CA VAL A 23 -8.37 -14.47 10.01
C VAL A 23 -9.77 -14.84 9.52
N LEU A 24 -10.52 -13.90 8.94
CA LEU A 24 -11.85 -14.16 8.40
C LEU A 24 -11.81 -15.03 7.13
N PHE A 25 -10.68 -15.02 6.43
CA PHE A 25 -10.44 -15.82 5.23
C PHE A 25 -9.50 -17.01 5.46
N GLY A 26 -9.14 -17.29 6.72
CA GLY A 26 -8.30 -18.44 7.08
C GLY A 26 -6.82 -18.29 6.73
N SER A 27 -6.34 -17.10 6.38
CA SER A 27 -4.89 -16.83 6.25
C SER A 27 -4.29 -16.54 7.62
N SER A 28 -3.15 -17.16 7.93
CA SER A 28 -2.44 -16.96 9.20
C SER A 28 -1.57 -15.70 9.22
N GLU A 29 -1.66 -14.87 8.18
CA GLU A 29 -0.71 -13.79 7.92
C GLU A 29 -1.38 -12.58 7.25
N PHE A 30 -1.10 -11.39 7.78
CA PHE A 30 -2.05 -10.28 7.83
C PHE A 30 -1.76 -9.15 6.84
N ILE A 31 -2.75 -8.82 6.02
CA ILE A 31 -2.79 -7.57 5.25
C ILE A 31 -3.17 -6.42 6.19
N ASP A 32 -2.55 -5.25 6.02
CA ASP A 32 -2.72 -4.14 6.98
C ASP A 32 -4.15 -3.58 7.02
N LEU A 33 -4.81 -3.55 5.86
CA LEU A 33 -6.15 -2.98 5.71
C LEU A 33 -6.85 -3.54 4.48
N THR A 34 -8.15 -3.79 4.60
CA THR A 34 -9.04 -4.02 3.45
C THR A 34 -10.09 -2.92 3.32
N VAL A 35 -10.45 -2.59 2.08
CA VAL A 35 -11.58 -1.72 1.75
C VAL A 35 -12.52 -2.48 0.84
N ARG A 36 -13.79 -2.63 1.25
CA ARG A 36 -14.75 -3.50 0.58
C ARG A 36 -16.04 -2.78 0.21
N GLN A 37 -16.56 -3.03 -0.98
CA GLN A 37 -17.93 -2.75 -1.38
C GLN A 37 -18.45 -3.90 -2.24
N ASP A 38 -19.57 -4.50 -1.83
CA ASP A 38 -20.17 -5.65 -2.52
C ASP A 38 -19.16 -6.80 -2.75
N GLU A 39 -18.85 -7.09 -4.01
CA GLU A 39 -17.88 -8.11 -4.47
C GLU A 39 -16.45 -7.56 -4.65
N ILE A 40 -16.26 -6.24 -4.56
CA ILE A 40 -14.95 -5.59 -4.69
C ILE A 40 -14.29 -5.55 -3.31
N VAL A 41 -13.10 -6.12 -3.21
CA VAL A 41 -12.27 -6.13 -2.00
C VAL A 41 -10.85 -5.69 -2.36
N TRP A 42 -10.46 -4.51 -1.89
CA TRP A 42 -9.10 -3.99 -2.07
C TRP A 42 -8.25 -4.31 -0.86
N GLY A 43 -7.08 -4.87 -1.10
CA GLY A 43 -6.03 -5.05 -0.11
C GLY A 43 -5.05 -3.87 -0.09
N ILE A 44 -4.73 -3.34 1.07
CA ILE A 44 -3.74 -2.27 1.21
C ILE A 44 -2.63 -2.76 2.15
N GLN A 45 -1.40 -2.77 1.63
CA GLN A 45 -0.20 -3.02 2.42
C GLN A 45 0.57 -1.71 2.61
N LEU A 46 0.99 -1.43 3.84
CA LEU A 46 1.78 -0.27 4.21
C LEU A 46 3.22 -0.70 4.49
N LEU A 47 4.17 0.05 3.93
CA LEU A 47 5.60 -0.12 4.17
C LEU A 47 6.21 1.19 4.66
N ARG A 48 7.42 1.06 5.21
CA ARG A 48 8.22 2.18 5.64
C ARG A 48 9.66 1.98 5.18
N GLU A 49 10.25 3.01 4.59
CA GLU A 49 11.63 3.03 4.10
C GLU A 49 12.01 1.78 3.27
N SER A 50 11.10 1.30 2.41
CA SER A 50 11.32 0.12 1.55
C SER A 50 11.61 -1.18 2.30
N SER A 51 11.25 -1.26 3.59
CA SER A 51 11.52 -2.43 4.41
C SER A 51 10.86 -3.67 3.82
N ASN A 52 11.68 -4.66 3.43
CA ASN A 52 11.26 -5.92 2.81
C ASN A 52 10.32 -5.75 1.61
N LEU A 53 10.48 -4.68 0.83
CA LEU A 53 9.58 -4.33 -0.27
C LEU A 53 9.32 -5.52 -1.22
N ALA A 54 10.38 -6.18 -1.71
CA ALA A 54 10.25 -7.30 -2.63
C ALA A 54 9.41 -8.45 -2.04
N GLU A 55 9.65 -8.83 -0.78
CA GLU A 55 8.88 -9.86 -0.08
C GLU A 55 7.41 -9.45 0.02
N HIS A 56 7.12 -8.21 0.40
CA HIS A 56 5.74 -7.74 0.55
C HIS A 56 4.98 -7.64 -0.76
N VAL A 57 5.66 -7.29 -1.86
CA VAL A 57 5.09 -7.35 -3.22
C VAL A 57 4.85 -8.80 -3.62
N GLU A 58 5.82 -9.69 -3.37
CA GLU A 58 5.74 -11.11 -3.74
C GLU A 58 4.54 -11.81 -3.10
N ARG A 59 4.12 -11.43 -1.89
CA ARG A 59 2.92 -11.96 -1.21
C ARG A 59 1.63 -11.83 -2.03
N PHE A 60 1.54 -10.87 -2.95
CA PHE A 60 0.39 -10.68 -3.84
C PHE A 60 0.48 -11.50 -5.14
N SER A 61 1.58 -12.21 -5.37
CA SER A 61 1.78 -13.03 -6.57
C SER A 61 0.82 -14.23 -6.59
N PRO A 62 0.43 -14.71 -7.78
CA PRO A 62 -0.36 -15.94 -7.91
C PRO A 62 0.30 -17.13 -7.19
N GLY A 63 -0.44 -17.78 -6.31
CA GLY A 63 0.05 -18.92 -5.52
C GLY A 63 0.84 -18.55 -4.25
N ASP A 64 1.06 -17.26 -4.01
CA ASP A 64 1.72 -16.78 -2.80
C ASP A 64 0.72 -16.56 -1.64
N ARG A 65 1.19 -15.98 -0.55
CA ARG A 65 0.53 -15.84 0.76
C ARG A 65 -0.85 -15.20 0.71
N TYR A 66 -1.03 -14.14 -0.07
CA TYR A 66 -2.31 -13.46 -0.21
C TYR A 66 -3.18 -14.02 -1.34
N SER A 67 -2.73 -15.05 -2.06
CA SER A 67 -3.53 -15.67 -3.15
C SER A 67 -4.81 -16.35 -2.67
N SER A 68 -4.90 -16.67 -1.37
CA SER A 68 -6.11 -17.23 -0.74
C SER A 68 -7.14 -16.17 -0.32
N LEU A 69 -6.74 -14.89 -0.27
CA LEU A 69 -7.64 -13.81 0.07
C LEU A 69 -8.51 -13.48 -1.15
N PRO A 70 -9.81 -13.18 -0.99
CA PRO A 70 -10.70 -12.84 -2.09
C PRO A 70 -10.51 -11.37 -2.52
N LEU A 71 -9.26 -10.96 -2.73
CA LEU A 71 -8.93 -9.60 -3.17
C LEU A 71 -9.26 -9.45 -4.66
N SER A 72 -10.07 -8.47 -4.99
CA SER A 72 -10.30 -8.06 -6.38
C SER A 72 -9.15 -7.18 -6.88
N ASP A 73 -8.48 -6.46 -5.98
CA ASP A 73 -7.31 -5.64 -6.29
C ASP A 73 -6.46 -5.39 -5.03
N PHE A 74 -5.28 -4.81 -5.18
CA PHE A 74 -4.42 -4.39 -4.08
C PHE A 74 -3.59 -3.13 -4.40
N CYS A 75 -3.03 -2.53 -3.36
CA CYS A 75 -1.91 -1.61 -3.52
C CYS A 75 -0.91 -1.73 -2.36
N VAL A 76 0.33 -1.34 -2.64
CA VAL A 76 1.38 -1.21 -1.64
C VAL A 76 1.71 0.27 -1.52
N ILE A 77 1.69 0.82 -0.31
CA ILE A 77 2.03 2.21 -0.04
C ILE A 77 3.29 2.22 0.83
N ASP A 78 4.42 2.64 0.27
CA ASP A 78 5.69 2.76 0.97
C ASP A 78 5.96 4.20 1.35
N VAL A 79 6.04 4.47 2.65
CA VAL A 79 6.21 5.81 3.20
C VAL A 79 7.68 6.03 3.55
N ARG A 80 8.31 7.02 2.89
CA ARG A 80 9.75 7.28 3.00
C ARG A 80 10.03 8.72 3.43
N ARG A 81 10.89 8.88 4.42
CA ARG A 81 11.36 10.20 4.83
C ARG A 81 12.56 10.62 3.99
N VAL A 82 12.56 11.87 3.52
CA VAL A 82 13.71 12.51 2.88
C VAL A 82 14.15 13.74 3.68
N ASP A 83 15.38 14.18 3.49
CA ASP A 83 15.90 15.39 4.16
C ASP A 83 15.29 16.65 3.54
N SER A 84 15.17 16.68 2.21
CA SER A 84 14.46 17.70 1.42
C SER A 84 13.62 17.02 0.35
N ILE A 85 12.46 17.59 0.03
CA ILE A 85 11.60 17.09 -1.05
C ILE A 85 12.25 17.24 -2.43
N ASP A 86 13.19 18.18 -2.58
CA ASP A 86 13.97 18.36 -3.80
C ASP A 86 14.99 17.23 -4.01
N ASP A 87 15.35 16.51 -2.94
CA ASP A 87 16.36 15.44 -2.92
C ASP A 87 15.73 14.03 -2.99
N VAL A 88 14.47 13.92 -3.43
CA VAL A 88 13.80 12.62 -3.57
C VAL A 88 14.58 11.74 -4.56
N PRO A 89 14.98 10.51 -4.18
CA PRO A 89 15.81 9.64 -5.01
C PRO A 89 14.96 8.96 -6.11
N LYS A 90 14.58 9.74 -7.12
CA LYS A 90 13.65 9.33 -8.18
C LYS A 90 14.11 8.09 -8.94
N GLU A 91 15.40 7.96 -9.24
CA GLU A 91 15.93 6.80 -9.95
C GLU A 91 15.75 5.51 -9.15
N ARG A 92 16.05 5.53 -7.84
CA ARG A 92 15.84 4.39 -6.95
C ARG A 92 14.35 4.05 -6.83
N ILE A 93 13.49 5.07 -6.74
CA ILE A 93 12.04 4.85 -6.68
C ILE A 93 11.52 4.27 -8.00
N ALA A 94 12.07 4.69 -9.14
CA ALA A 94 11.75 4.12 -10.44
C ALA A 94 12.20 2.64 -10.56
N GLU A 95 13.30 2.26 -9.91
CA GLU A 95 13.70 0.85 -9.79
C GLU A 95 12.71 0.06 -8.94
N ASP A 96 12.35 0.57 -7.76
CA ASP A 96 11.43 -0.09 -6.83
C ASP A 96 10.03 -0.28 -7.43
N THR A 97 9.56 0.70 -8.20
CA THR A 97 8.22 0.70 -8.83
C THR A 97 8.16 -0.06 -10.15
N ARG A 98 9.30 -0.55 -10.66
CA ARG A 98 9.38 -1.32 -11.91
C ARG A 98 8.67 -2.66 -11.82
N ASP A 99 8.80 -3.31 -10.66
CA ASP A 99 8.32 -4.69 -10.46
C ASP A 99 6.90 -4.73 -9.84
N CYS A 100 6.33 -3.57 -9.50
CA CYS A 100 4.98 -3.44 -8.98
C CYS A 100 4.36 -2.10 -9.41
N ASP A 101 3.49 -2.15 -10.43
CA ASP A 101 2.70 -1.01 -10.91
C ASP A 101 1.73 -0.46 -9.86
N LYS A 102 1.41 -1.25 -8.84
CA LYS A 102 0.54 -0.92 -7.71
C LYS A 102 1.31 -0.44 -6.48
N LEU A 103 2.62 -0.21 -6.60
CA LEU A 103 3.44 0.42 -5.56
C LEU A 103 3.36 1.95 -5.66
N PHE A 104 2.86 2.58 -4.59
CA PHE A 104 2.89 4.02 -4.39
C PHE A 104 3.97 4.36 -3.36
N VAL A 105 4.91 5.21 -3.74
CA VAL A 105 5.94 5.72 -2.82
C VAL A 105 5.56 7.13 -2.39
N VAL A 106 5.31 7.30 -1.10
CA VAL A 106 4.99 8.60 -0.48
C VAL A 106 6.24 9.14 0.19
N CYS A 107 6.86 10.14 -0.42
CA CYS A 107 8.02 10.82 0.15
C CYS A 107 7.57 12.08 0.89
N TYR A 108 8.14 12.31 2.07
CA TYR A 108 7.89 13.49 2.87
C TYR A 108 9.17 14.01 3.54
N ASP A 109 9.27 15.33 3.70
CA ASP A 109 10.41 15.95 4.40
C ASP A 109 10.25 15.95 5.92
N VAL A 110 11.33 16.29 6.65
CA VAL A 110 11.38 16.33 8.12
C VAL A 110 10.27 17.19 8.75
N GLY A 111 9.77 18.20 8.04
CA GLY A 111 8.74 19.13 8.49
C GLY A 111 7.33 18.82 7.98
N LEU A 112 7.16 17.78 7.16
CA LEU A 112 5.94 17.53 6.37
C LEU A 112 5.52 18.75 5.52
N ALA A 113 6.46 19.61 5.15
CA ALA A 113 6.19 20.81 4.34
C ALA A 113 6.06 20.44 2.86
N GLY A 114 6.88 19.51 2.39
CA GLY A 114 6.78 18.85 1.10
C GLY A 114 6.32 17.40 1.24
N VAL A 115 5.34 17.02 0.42
CA VAL A 115 4.89 15.64 0.24
C VAL A 115 4.74 15.39 -1.26
N VAL A 116 5.29 14.28 -1.74
CA VAL A 116 5.12 13.82 -3.13
C VAL A 116 4.72 12.35 -3.14
N VAL A 117 3.86 11.98 -4.08
CA VAL A 117 3.48 10.60 -4.35
C VAL A 117 4.02 10.23 -5.71
N LEU A 118 4.74 9.10 -5.78
CA LEU A 118 5.36 8.58 -6.98
C LEU A 118 4.85 7.16 -7.25
N ASN A 119 4.56 6.86 -8.51
CA ASN A 119 4.11 5.56 -8.97
C ASN A 119 4.43 5.43 -10.47
N SER A 120 4.76 4.22 -10.92
CA SER A 120 5.18 3.97 -12.30
C SER A 120 4.07 4.18 -13.35
N ALA A 121 2.80 4.16 -12.95
CA ALA A 121 1.64 4.40 -13.84
C ALA A 121 1.10 5.84 -13.79
N MET A 122 1.64 6.72 -12.94
CA MET A 122 1.18 8.12 -12.83
C MET A 122 1.79 9.08 -13.88
N ASP A 123 2.77 8.62 -14.66
CA ASP A 123 3.42 9.39 -15.75
C ASP A 123 2.75 9.19 -17.13
N THR A 124 1.55 8.57 -17.19
CA THR A 124 0.76 8.35 -18.43
C THR A 124 -0.51 9.19 -18.53
#